data_AF-A0A0D8JBC2-F1
#
_entry.id   AF-A0A0D8JBC2-F1
#
_cell.length_a   1.000
_cell.length_b   1.000
_cell.length_c   1.000
_cell.angle_alpha   90.00
_cell.angle_beta   90.00
_cell.angle_gamma   90.00
#
_symmetry.space_group_name_H-M   'P 1'
#
loop_
_entity.id
_entity.type
_entity.pdbx_description
1 polymer ?
#
loop_
_entity_poly.entity_id
_entity_poly.type
_entity_poly.pdbx_seq_one_letter_code
_entity_poly.pdbx_strand_id
1 'polypeptide(L)'
;MVHGYSFGQTYYFMKKLILLVILVTSICIISCNSSKNSEEIASYTYQEKKIEMSDALRIKIPAWVEEGKICYGLVVQVTKEGKPISGKPVKAKVVQIDEYSVKMKALETVILFEGADRNLKGINKGQVWDEKEGDLYLTFDEAVEMLEKMEIYKAE
;
A
#
# COMPACT_ATOMS: atom_id res chain seq x y z
N MET A 1 6.71 -73.25 -54.80
CA MET A 1 6.41 -73.07 -53.37
C MET A 1 5.49 -71.86 -53.27
N VAL A 2 4.22 -72.11 -52.96
CA VAL A 2 3.14 -71.12 -52.81
C VAL A 2 3.36 -70.35 -51.52
N HIS A 3 3.17 -69.02 -51.52
CA HIS A 3 2.67 -68.25 -50.37
C HIS A 3 1.94 -67.01 -50.89
N GLY A 4 0.60 -67.05 -50.81
CA GLY A 4 -0.24 -65.87 -50.90
C GLY A 4 -0.64 -65.41 -49.50
N TYR A 5 -0.75 -64.09 -49.32
CA TYR A 5 -1.53 -63.35 -48.31
C TYR A 5 -1.55 -61.89 -48.80
N SER A 6 -2.56 -61.05 -48.63
CA SER A 6 -3.98 -61.21 -48.33
C SER A 6 -4.60 -59.84 -48.64
N PHE A 7 -5.63 -59.80 -49.49
CA PHE A 7 -6.34 -58.61 -49.97
C PHE A 7 -7.30 -58.03 -48.90
N GLY A 8 -6.85 -57.97 -47.64
CA GLY A 8 -7.71 -57.73 -46.46
C GLY A 8 -7.31 -56.54 -45.57
N GLN A 9 -6.28 -55.77 -45.90
CA GLN A 9 -5.72 -54.75 -44.99
C GLN A 9 -6.07 -53.29 -45.33
N THR A 10 -6.63 -53.02 -46.51
CA THR A 10 -6.98 -51.65 -46.96
C THR A 10 -8.42 -51.24 -46.62
N TYR A 11 -9.34 -52.19 -46.40
CA TYR A 11 -10.76 -51.89 -46.14
C TYR A 11 -11.06 -51.41 -44.71
N TYR A 12 -10.19 -51.71 -43.74
CA TYR A 12 -10.39 -51.31 -42.34
C TYR A 12 -10.00 -49.86 -42.05
N PHE A 13 -9.15 -49.25 -42.88
CA PHE A 13 -8.64 -47.89 -42.64
C PHE A 13 -9.63 -46.79 -43.10
N MET A 14 -10.35 -47.00 -44.20
CA MET A 14 -11.33 -46.02 -44.69
C MET A 14 -12.65 -46.00 -43.88
N LYS A 15 -13.06 -47.12 -43.26
CA LYS A 15 -14.30 -47.18 -42.45
C LYS A 15 -14.18 -46.42 -41.11
N LYS A 16 -13.00 -46.41 -40.50
CA LYS A 16 -12.75 -45.67 -39.25
C LYS A 16 -12.64 -44.15 -39.47
N LEU A 17 -12.18 -43.72 -40.64
CA LEU A 17 -12.08 -42.30 -40.98
C LEU A 17 -13.45 -41.68 -41.27
N ILE A 18 -14.36 -42.42 -41.91
CA ILE A 18 -15.75 -41.99 -42.18
C ILE A 18 -16.56 -41.85 -40.87
N LEU A 19 -16.36 -42.76 -39.91
CA LEU A 19 -17.00 -42.68 -38.59
C LEU A 19 -16.54 -41.45 -37.77
N LEU A 20 -15.29 -41.02 -37.94
CA LEU A 20 -14.73 -39.88 -37.22
C LEU A 20 -15.22 -38.53 -37.78
N VAL A 21 -15.47 -38.45 -39.09
CA VAL A 21 -16.02 -37.24 -39.75
C VAL A 21 -17.50 -37.02 -39.38
N ILE A 22 -18.29 -38.08 -39.24
CA ILE A 22 -19.73 -37.97 -38.87
C ILE A 22 -19.90 -37.52 -37.41
N LEU A 23 -18.99 -37.90 -36.50
CA LEU A 23 -19.06 -37.54 -35.09
C LEU A 23 -18.78 -36.04 -34.85
N VAL A 24 -17.90 -35.43 -35.65
CA VAL A 24 -17.46 -34.04 -35.46
C VAL A 24 -18.49 -33.04 -36.01
N THR A 25 -19.30 -33.41 -37.00
CA THR A 25 -20.30 -32.51 -37.60
C THR A 25 -21.58 -32.34 -36.79
N SER A 26 -21.82 -33.15 -35.75
CA SER A 26 -23.08 -33.11 -34.99
C SER A 26 -23.07 -32.20 -33.75
N ILE A 27 -21.93 -31.55 -33.42
CA ILE A 27 -21.79 -30.75 -32.19
C ILE A 27 -21.99 -29.24 -32.45
N CYS A 28 -22.09 -28.80 -33.72
CA CYS A 28 -22.13 -27.37 -34.06
C CYS A 28 -23.53 -26.73 -34.14
N ILE A 29 -24.61 -27.41 -33.72
CA ILE A 29 -25.97 -26.86 -33.85
C ILE A 29 -26.74 -26.91 -32.52
N ILE A 30 -26.16 -26.33 -31.49
CA ILE A 30 -26.95 -25.73 -30.40
C ILE A 30 -26.51 -24.27 -30.30
N SER A 31 -26.91 -23.48 -31.31
CA SER A 31 -27.13 -22.05 -31.07
C SER A 31 -28.28 -21.94 -30.08
N CYS A 32 -27.95 -21.99 -28.80
CA CYS A 32 -28.82 -21.51 -27.74
C CYS A 32 -28.95 -20.01 -27.92
N ASN A 33 -30.05 -19.62 -28.55
CA ASN A 33 -30.58 -18.28 -28.56
C ASN A 33 -30.98 -17.91 -27.12
N SER A 34 -30.00 -17.48 -26.32
CA SER A 34 -30.21 -16.83 -25.04
C SER A 34 -30.08 -15.34 -25.28
N SER A 35 -31.20 -14.64 -25.13
CA SER A 35 -31.29 -13.19 -25.14
C SER A 35 -30.15 -12.57 -24.32
N LYS A 36 -29.47 -11.60 -24.93
CA LYS A 36 -28.54 -10.67 -24.28
C LYS A 36 -29.16 -10.10 -23.00
N ASN A 37 -28.88 -10.72 -21.86
CA ASN A 37 -28.83 -9.99 -20.61
C ASN A 37 -27.45 -9.35 -20.61
N SER A 38 -27.42 -8.06 -20.93
CA SER A 38 -26.22 -7.25 -20.78
C SER A 38 -25.66 -7.51 -19.38
N GLU A 39 -24.40 -7.93 -19.35
CA GLU A 39 -23.53 -7.80 -18.19
C GLU A 39 -23.64 -6.36 -17.68
N GLU A 40 -24.50 -6.14 -16.69
CA GLU A 40 -24.31 -5.04 -15.77
C GLU A 40 -23.19 -5.49 -14.83
N ILE A 41 -21.96 -5.45 -15.32
CA ILE A 41 -20.81 -5.30 -14.44
C ILE A 41 -21.01 -3.92 -13.84
N ALA A 42 -21.68 -3.88 -12.68
CA ALA A 42 -21.66 -2.72 -11.82
C ALA A 42 -20.19 -2.45 -11.52
N SER A 43 -19.58 -1.58 -12.32
CA SER A 43 -18.29 -1.01 -11.98
C SER A 43 -18.58 -0.21 -10.72
N TYR A 44 -18.32 -0.81 -9.56
CA TYR A 44 -18.19 -0.07 -8.33
C TYR A 44 -17.01 0.87 -8.56
N THR A 45 -17.31 2.02 -9.15
CA THR A 45 -16.41 3.16 -9.14
C THR A 45 -16.36 3.53 -7.67
N TYR A 46 -15.39 2.98 -6.96
CA TYR A 46 -15.05 3.44 -5.64
C TYR A 46 -14.65 4.90 -5.82
N GLN A 47 -15.62 5.80 -5.61
CA GLN A 47 -15.33 7.20 -5.46
C GLN A 47 -14.62 7.29 -4.12
N GLU A 48 -13.30 7.27 -4.17
CA GLU A 48 -12.45 7.56 -3.03
C GLU A 48 -12.89 8.93 -2.52
N LYS A 49 -13.68 8.92 -1.44
CA LYS A 49 -14.15 10.14 -0.81
C LYS A 49 -12.92 10.78 -0.21
N LYS A 50 -12.29 11.68 -0.97
CA LYS A 50 -11.15 12.46 -0.51
C LYS A 50 -11.60 13.22 0.73
N ILE A 51 -11.18 12.73 1.89
CA ILE A 51 -11.49 13.37 3.17
C ILE A 51 -10.69 14.67 3.15
N GLU A 52 -11.41 15.79 3.13
CA GLU A 52 -10.75 17.09 3.20
C GLU A 52 -10.35 17.41 4.63
N MET A 53 -9.14 17.94 4.78
CA MET A 53 -8.63 18.45 6.05
C MET A 53 -9.54 19.56 6.58
N SER A 54 -9.87 19.53 7.87
CA SER A 54 -10.63 20.59 8.55
C SER A 54 -9.88 21.92 8.54
N ASP A 55 -10.62 23.03 8.59
CA ASP A 55 -10.01 24.37 8.63
C ASP A 55 -9.10 24.56 9.85
N ALA A 56 -9.46 23.98 11.00
CA ALA A 56 -8.65 24.02 12.21
C ALA A 56 -7.29 23.33 12.02
N LEU A 57 -7.26 22.19 11.30
CA LEU A 57 -6.01 21.50 10.99
C LEU A 57 -5.22 22.23 9.90
N ARG A 58 -5.89 22.78 8.87
CA ARG A 58 -5.23 23.55 7.78
C ARG A 58 -4.46 24.78 8.27
N ILE A 59 -4.88 25.38 9.37
CA ILE A 59 -4.19 26.53 9.97
C ILE A 59 -2.85 26.10 10.61
N LYS A 60 -2.79 24.89 11.16
CA LYS A 60 -1.61 24.37 11.85
C LYS A 60 -0.64 23.66 10.91
N ILE A 61 -1.17 22.86 9.98
CA ILE A 61 -0.37 22.04 9.08
C ILE A 61 0.14 22.91 7.92
N PRO A 62 1.46 22.91 7.65
CA PRO A 62 2.01 23.67 6.53
C PRO A 62 1.41 23.26 5.18
N ALA A 63 1.16 24.23 4.29
CA ALA A 63 0.52 24.01 2.99
C ALA A 63 1.31 23.09 2.03
N TRP A 64 2.60 22.86 2.29
CA TRP A 64 3.43 21.95 1.49
C TRP A 64 3.21 20.47 1.84
N VAL A 65 2.49 20.18 2.92
CA VAL A 65 2.23 18.81 3.39
C VAL A 65 1.21 18.14 2.47
N GLU A 66 1.63 17.06 1.83
CA GLU A 66 0.84 16.24 0.93
C GLU A 66 1.10 14.76 1.19
N GLU A 67 0.14 13.89 0.88
CA GLU A 67 0.33 12.44 0.98
C GLU A 67 1.51 11.99 0.12
N GLY A 68 2.33 11.10 0.68
CA GLY A 68 3.53 10.64 0.01
C GLY A 68 4.79 11.47 0.30
N LYS A 69 4.65 12.69 0.82
CA LYS A 69 5.78 13.58 1.09
C LYS A 69 6.70 13.02 2.17
N ILE A 70 8.00 13.13 1.94
CA ILE A 70 9.02 12.85 2.95
C ILE A 70 9.38 14.17 3.65
N CYS A 71 9.40 14.15 4.97
CA CYS A 71 9.71 15.27 5.83
C CYS A 71 10.32 14.77 7.15
N TYR A 72 10.46 15.67 8.12
CA TYR A 72 10.97 15.39 9.45
C TYR A 72 9.93 15.77 10.50
N GLY A 73 9.78 14.92 11.52
CA GLY A 73 9.07 15.24 12.76
C GLY A 73 10.02 15.21 13.94
N LEU A 74 9.49 15.41 15.15
CA LEU A 74 10.27 15.40 16.38
C LEU A 74 9.86 14.22 17.26
N VAL A 75 10.85 13.49 17.79
CA VAL A 75 10.64 12.58 18.90
C VAL A 75 11.09 13.31 20.15
N VAL A 76 10.19 13.53 21.10
CA VAL A 76 10.48 14.31 22.32
C VAL A 76 10.21 13.48 23.56
N GLN A 77 11.19 13.44 24.46
CA GLN A 77 11.03 12.92 25.82
C GLN A 77 10.41 14.00 26.68
N VAL A 78 9.32 13.68 27.35
CA VAL A 78 8.65 14.57 28.31
C VAL A 78 8.69 14.01 29.73
N THR A 79 8.72 14.89 30.73
CA THR A 79 8.53 14.53 32.13
C THR A 79 7.08 14.11 32.40
N LYS A 80 6.80 13.62 33.63
CA LYS A 80 5.42 13.32 34.06
C LYS A 80 4.51 14.55 34.06
N GLU A 81 5.11 15.73 34.23
CA GLU A 81 4.47 17.04 34.22
C GLU A 81 4.36 17.62 32.80
N GLY A 82 4.78 16.88 31.77
CA GLY A 82 4.69 17.28 30.37
C GLY A 82 5.82 18.21 29.89
N LYS A 83 6.87 18.44 30.70
CA LYS A 83 7.99 19.29 30.30
C LYS A 83 8.93 18.52 29.35
N PRO A 84 9.33 19.08 28.19
CA PRO A 84 10.30 18.43 27.32
C PRO A 84 11.70 18.40 27.96
N ILE A 85 12.42 17.30 27.78
CA ILE A 85 13.74 17.03 28.40
C ILE A 85 14.82 16.83 27.33
N SER A 86 14.52 16.04 26.32
CA SER A 86 15.41 15.72 25.22
C SER A 86 14.60 15.47 23.96
N GLY A 87 15.17 15.73 22.79
CA GLY A 87 14.52 15.40 21.54
C GLY A 87 15.51 15.12 20.42
N LYS A 88 15.02 14.38 19.42
CA LYS A 88 15.75 14.07 18.19
C LYS A 88 14.82 14.20 17.00
N PRO A 89 15.32 14.69 15.85
CA PRO A 89 14.56 14.67 14.62
C PRO A 89 14.35 13.22 14.16
N VAL A 90 13.22 12.96 13.51
CA VAL A 90 12.92 11.67 12.87
C VAL A 90 12.49 11.89 11.43
N LYS A 91 13.16 11.22 10.50
CA LYS A 91 12.74 11.17 9.11
C LYS A 91 11.45 10.37 8.96
N ALA A 92 10.48 10.97 8.29
CA ALA A 92 9.11 10.45 8.21
C ALA A 92 8.51 10.63 6.80
N LYS A 93 7.41 9.92 6.57
CA LYS A 93 6.58 10.06 5.38
C LYS A 93 5.14 10.32 5.79
N VAL A 94 4.49 11.27 5.13
CA VAL A 94 3.04 11.47 5.20
C VAL A 94 2.38 10.29 4.50
N VAL A 95 1.61 9.49 5.24
CA VAL A 95 0.95 8.30 4.69
C VAL A 95 -0.51 8.53 4.37
N GLN A 96 -1.18 9.41 5.10
CA GLN A 96 -2.59 9.72 4.93
C GLN A 96 -2.90 11.08 5.54
N ILE A 97 -3.78 11.85 4.92
CA ILE A 97 -4.32 13.08 5.49
C ILE A 97 -5.79 12.86 5.82
N ASP A 98 -6.11 12.91 7.11
CA ASP A 98 -7.47 12.80 7.62
C ASP A 98 -8.04 14.18 7.97
N GLU A 99 -9.32 14.24 8.30
CA GLU A 99 -10.03 15.50 8.64
C GLU A 99 -9.37 16.23 9.84
N TYR A 100 -8.83 15.48 10.80
CA TYR A 100 -8.36 16.00 12.10
C TYR A 100 -6.90 15.70 12.40
N SER A 101 -6.19 14.99 11.52
CA SER A 101 -4.78 14.67 11.72
C SER A 101 -4.08 14.31 10.41
N VAL A 102 -2.77 14.48 10.40
CA VAL A 102 -1.89 13.96 9.36
C VAL A 102 -1.23 12.70 9.88
N LYS A 103 -1.49 11.57 9.24
CA LYS A 103 -0.86 10.31 9.64
C LYS A 103 0.54 10.24 9.08
N MET A 104 1.50 10.03 9.97
CA MET A 104 2.92 9.99 9.68
C MET A 104 3.45 8.58 9.89
N LYS A 105 4.49 8.21 9.13
CA LYS A 105 5.21 6.94 9.28
C LYS A 105 6.71 7.19 9.37
N ALA A 106 7.34 6.68 10.42
CA ALA A 106 8.78 6.76 10.60
C ALA A 106 9.52 5.96 9.51
N LEU A 107 10.52 6.56 8.90
CA LEU A 107 11.38 5.92 7.88
C LEU A 107 12.68 5.36 8.48
N GLU A 108 12.96 5.71 9.73
CA GLU A 108 14.12 5.28 10.50
C GLU A 108 13.73 4.99 11.95
N THR A 109 14.62 4.32 12.68
CA THR A 109 14.47 4.12 14.12
C THR A 109 15.26 5.22 14.82
N VAL A 110 14.61 5.95 15.71
CA VAL A 110 15.23 6.99 16.55
C VAL A 110 15.08 6.59 18.00
N ILE A 111 16.22 6.47 18.69
CA ILE A 111 16.29 6.14 20.11
C ILE A 111 16.62 7.43 20.86
N LEU A 112 15.75 7.83 21.80
CA LEU A 112 15.97 8.98 22.67
C LEU A 112 16.78 8.60 23.92
N PHE A 113 16.47 7.45 24.51
CA PHE A 113 17.26 6.90 25.60
C PHE A 113 17.05 5.39 25.73
N GLU A 114 18.08 4.71 26.22
CA GLU A 114 17.99 3.34 26.71
C GLU A 114 17.66 3.39 28.21
N GLY A 115 16.47 2.91 28.59
CA GLY A 115 16.12 2.81 30.01
C GLY A 115 16.96 1.75 30.73
N ALA A 116 17.03 1.80 32.06
CA ALA A 116 17.72 0.81 32.90
C ALA A 116 17.23 -0.63 32.64
N ASP A 117 15.98 -0.79 32.21
CA ASP A 117 15.36 -2.07 31.87
C ASP A 117 15.60 -2.53 30.41
N ARG A 118 16.53 -1.88 29.68
CA ARG A 118 16.76 -2.07 28.22
C ARG A 118 15.52 -1.84 27.33
N ASN A 119 14.50 -1.18 27.86
CA ASN A 119 13.38 -0.71 27.07
C ASN A 119 13.82 0.56 26.32
N LEU A 120 14.02 0.42 25.00
CA LEU A 120 14.30 1.54 24.11
C LEU A 120 13.10 2.48 24.07
N LYS A 121 13.32 3.74 24.39
CA LYS A 121 12.29 4.78 24.34
C LYS A 121 12.59 5.69 23.17
N GLY A 122 11.67 5.72 22.21
CA GLY A 122 11.83 6.39 20.93
C GLY A 122 10.74 5.95 19.96
N ILE A 123 11.05 6.02 18.67
CA ILE A 123 10.16 5.59 17.59
C ILE A 123 10.89 4.58 16.70
N ASN A 124 10.21 3.48 16.39
CA ASN A 124 10.77 2.45 15.51
C ASN A 124 10.45 2.76 14.05
N LYS A 125 11.35 2.36 13.15
CA LYS A 125 11.07 2.39 11.72
C LYS A 125 9.76 1.69 11.40
N GLY A 126 8.90 2.37 10.65
CA GLY A 126 7.59 1.89 10.24
C GLY A 126 6.46 2.14 11.23
N GLN A 127 6.77 2.59 12.46
CA GLN A 127 5.76 3.04 13.41
C GLN A 127 5.04 4.29 12.87
N VAL A 128 3.75 4.41 13.20
CA VAL A 128 2.88 5.49 12.77
C VAL A 128 2.39 6.34 13.94
N TRP A 129 2.14 7.62 13.69
CA TRP A 129 1.50 8.54 14.64
C TRP A 129 0.61 9.55 13.90
N ASP A 130 -0.30 10.17 14.65
CA ASP A 130 -1.19 11.22 14.16
C ASP A 130 -0.64 12.60 14.56
N GLU A 131 -0.19 13.36 13.57
CA GLU A 131 0.29 14.74 13.72
C GLU A 131 -0.88 15.72 13.68
N LYS A 132 -0.92 16.68 14.62
CA LYS A 132 -2.03 17.61 14.83
C LYS A 132 -1.61 19.04 15.13
N GLU A 133 -0.35 19.24 15.49
CA GLU A 133 0.18 20.53 15.95
C GLU A 133 1.00 21.23 14.86
N GLY A 134 1.40 20.52 13.81
CA GLY A 134 2.12 21.09 12.68
C GLY A 134 3.64 21.10 12.85
N ASP A 135 4.16 20.28 13.77
CA ASP A 135 5.58 20.10 14.02
C ASP A 135 6.25 19.24 12.92
N LEU A 136 6.16 19.72 11.68
CA LEU A 136 6.66 19.09 10.46
C LEU A 136 7.68 20.01 9.77
N TYR A 137 8.80 19.44 9.37
CA TYR A 137 9.95 20.17 8.83
C TYR A 137 10.38 19.57 7.50
N LEU A 138 10.73 20.41 6.52
CA LEU A 138 11.17 19.94 5.20
C LEU A 138 12.56 19.32 5.26
N THR A 139 13.41 19.87 6.12
CA THR A 139 14.81 19.45 6.25
C THR A 139 15.13 18.96 7.66
N PHE A 140 16.22 18.20 7.76
CA PHE A 140 16.77 17.78 9.04
C PHE A 140 17.21 19.00 9.87
N ASP A 141 17.87 19.97 9.24
CA ASP A 141 18.40 21.16 9.90
C ASP A 141 17.29 22.02 10.51
N GLU A 142 16.15 22.18 9.81
CA GLU A 142 14.97 22.87 10.37
C GLU A 142 14.43 22.18 11.63
N ALA A 143 14.37 20.84 11.62
CA ALA A 143 13.93 20.07 12.77
C ALA A 143 14.92 20.19 13.95
N VAL A 144 16.23 20.21 13.67
CA VAL A 144 17.28 20.44 14.67
C VAL A 144 17.18 21.85 15.24
N GLU A 145 17.04 22.87 14.40
CA GLU A 145 16.91 24.27 14.84
C GLU A 145 15.75 24.44 15.82
N MET A 146 14.63 23.74 15.60
CA MET A 146 13.50 23.78 16.53
C MET A 146 13.79 23.09 17.86
N LEU A 147 14.49 21.95 17.85
CA LEU A 147 14.93 21.29 19.09
C LEU A 147 15.97 22.12 19.86
N GLU A 148 16.84 22.85 19.16
CA GLU A 148 17.80 23.78 19.74
C GLU A 148 17.10 24.99 20.37
N LYS A 149 16.10 25.58 19.70
CA LYS A 149 15.25 26.64 20.26
C LYS A 149 14.51 26.20 21.51
N MET A 150 14.16 24.93 21.60
CA MET A 150 13.55 24.32 22.78
C MET A 150 14.57 23.93 23.87
N GLU A 151 15.88 24.08 23.61
CA GLU A 151 16.98 23.71 24.50
C GLU A 151 17.00 22.21 24.88
N ILE A 152 16.52 21.34 23.97
CA ILE A 152 16.41 19.89 24.19
C ILE A 152 17.19 19.05 23.18
N TYR A 153 17.86 19.68 22.22
CA TYR A 153 18.74 18.99 21.29
C TYR A 153 20.06 18.61 21.98
N LYS A 154 20.49 17.36 21.78
CA LYS A 154 21.83 16.90 22.18
C LYS A 154 22.50 16.35 20.94
N ALA A 155 23.49 17.07 20.43
CA ALA A 155 24.40 16.55 19.42
C ALA A 155 25.18 15.39 20.06
N GLU A 156 24.98 14.19 19.54
CA GLU A 156 25.75 12.99 19.92
C GLU A 156 27.07 12.91 19.16
#